data_AF-A0A5Q2NSP3-F1
#
_entry.id   AF-A0A5Q2NSP3-F1
#
_cell.length_a   1.000
_cell.length_b   1.000
_cell.length_c   1.000
_cell.angle_alpha   90.00
_cell.angle_beta   90.00
_cell.angle_gamma   90.00
#
_symmetry.space_group_name_H-M   'P 1'
#
loop_
_entity.id
_entity.type
_entity.pdbx_description
1 polymer ?
#
loop_
_entity_poly.entity_id
_entity_poly.type
_entity_poly.pdbx_seq_one_letter_code
_entity_poly.pdbx_strand_id
1 'polypeptide(L)'
;MKQEPQPKRSMTTAVLFILLTMSLVGNVFLFAHYLQEQQQERAEQGEQAFLLWKETKEELDKAIQAFGKLKEGAAPEKERVSLLLGLGPDGAGQGLGDIPLDKLFETARSRSADWPDSAGKDAAEFVQLMKKTALEGSADELQKMAGALAELKQLADSVDTSIGSRERYLTLLADKSWPDAARRMADAVDGYK
;
A
#
# COMPACT_ATOMS: atom_id res chain seq x y z
N MET A 1 -80.89 9.12 35.90
CA MET A 1 -79.69 8.27 35.72
C MET A 1 -78.56 9.17 35.24
N LYS A 2 -77.52 9.42 36.06
CA LYS A 2 -76.34 10.18 35.64
C LYS A 2 -75.38 9.20 34.95
N GLN A 3 -75.08 9.43 33.68
CA GLN A 3 -74.01 8.71 32.99
C GLN A 3 -72.67 9.27 33.50
N GLU A 4 -71.87 8.43 34.14
CA GLU A 4 -70.48 8.76 34.46
C GLU A 4 -69.65 8.83 33.17
N PRO A 5 -68.84 9.90 32.97
CA PRO A 5 -67.97 9.98 31.81
C PRO A 5 -66.82 8.97 31.98
N GLN A 6 -66.76 7.97 31.09
CA GLN A 6 -65.60 7.09 31.01
C GLN A 6 -64.33 7.91 30.70
N PRO A 7 -63.20 7.68 31.40
CA PRO A 7 -61.96 8.37 31.09
C PRO A 7 -61.48 7.93 29.70
N LYS A 8 -61.48 8.85 28.73
CA LYS A 8 -60.74 8.68 27.46
C LYS A 8 -59.26 8.49 27.82
N ARG A 9 -58.78 7.24 27.82
CA ARG A 9 -57.35 6.95 27.98
C ARG A 9 -56.57 7.73 26.92
N SER A 10 -55.67 8.60 27.36
CA SER A 10 -54.84 9.42 26.49
C SER A 10 -53.91 8.52 25.67
N MET A 11 -54.30 8.22 24.43
CA MET A 11 -53.47 7.47 23.47
C MET A 11 -52.28 8.31 22.98
N THR A 12 -52.31 9.62 23.19
CA THR A 12 -51.26 10.57 22.77
C THR A 12 -49.91 10.23 23.39
N THR A 13 -49.88 9.85 24.67
CA THR A 13 -48.64 9.47 25.36
C THR A 13 -48.05 8.20 24.76
N ALA A 14 -48.88 7.20 24.44
CA ALA A 14 -48.43 5.96 23.82
C ALA A 14 -47.86 6.21 22.41
N VAL A 15 -48.54 7.03 21.61
CA VAL A 15 -48.07 7.43 20.27
C VAL A 15 -46.74 8.21 20.36
N LEU A 16 -46.62 9.17 21.28
CA LEU A 16 -45.37 9.89 21.52
C LEU A 16 -44.23 8.96 21.92
N PHE A 17 -44.50 7.99 22.80
CA PHE A 17 -43.48 7.02 23.22
C PHE A 17 -43.00 6.14 22.06
N ILE A 18 -43.92 5.70 21.20
CA ILE A 18 -43.59 4.94 19.99
C ILE A 18 -42.75 5.78 19.02
N LEU A 19 -43.14 7.04 18.77
CA LEU A 19 -42.38 7.95 17.91
C LEU A 19 -40.99 8.23 18.47
N LEU A 20 -40.87 8.46 19.77
CA LEU A 20 -39.59 8.69 20.44
C LEU A 20 -38.69 7.46 20.35
N THR A 21 -39.25 6.26 20.54
CA THR A 21 -38.53 5.00 20.44
C THR A 21 -38.07 4.75 19.00
N MET A 22 -38.92 4.99 18.01
CA MET A 22 -38.55 4.86 16.59
C MET A 22 -37.48 5.89 16.19
N SER A 23 -37.54 7.11 16.71
CA SER A 23 -36.50 8.13 16.50
C SER A 23 -35.17 7.70 17.12
N LEU A 24 -35.18 7.14 18.33
CA LEU A 24 -33.98 6.63 18.98
C LEU A 24 -33.39 5.44 18.21
N VAL A 25 -34.21 4.48 17.79
CA VAL A 25 -33.78 3.32 16.98
C VAL A 25 -33.19 3.79 15.66
N GLY A 26 -33.83 4.76 14.99
CA GLY A 26 -33.31 5.34 13.75
C GLY A 26 -31.93 5.98 13.92
N ASN A 27 -31.73 6.76 14.98
CA ASN A 27 -30.43 7.39 15.24
C ASN A 27 -29.34 6.36 15.56
N VAL A 28 -29.65 5.33 16.37
CA VAL A 28 -28.71 4.26 16.67
C VAL A 28 -28.36 3.46 15.42
N PHE A 29 -29.35 3.17 14.57
CA PHE A 29 -29.15 2.48 13.31
C PHE A 29 -28.25 3.27 12.36
N LEU A 30 -28.51 4.57 12.18
CA LEU A 30 -27.67 5.44 11.35
C LEU A 30 -26.24 5.54 11.89
N PHE A 31 -26.08 5.64 13.22
CA PHE A 31 -24.76 5.68 13.84
C PHE A 31 -24.00 4.36 13.66
N ALA A 32 -24.68 3.21 13.80
CA ALA A 32 -24.09 1.90 13.54
C ALA A 32 -23.67 1.74 12.08
N HIS A 33 -24.51 2.19 11.13
CA HIS A 33 -24.19 2.16 9.70
C HIS A 33 -22.98 3.04 9.37
N TYR A 34 -22.92 4.24 9.94
CA TYR A 34 -21.78 5.14 9.79
C TYR A 34 -20.47 4.53 10.30
N LEU A 35 -20.50 3.87 11.47
CA LEU A 35 -19.33 3.17 12.00
C LEU A 35 -18.91 2.01 11.09
N GLN A 36 -19.88 1.27 10.54
CA GLN A 36 -19.60 0.16 9.62
C GLN A 36 -18.97 0.65 8.31
N GLU A 37 -19.47 1.75 7.73
CA GLU A 37 -18.89 2.37 6.53
C GLU A 37 -17.46 2.83 6.79
N GLN A 38 -17.18 3.51 7.91
CA GLN A 38 -15.82 3.93 8.25
C GLN A 38 -14.86 2.75 8.42
N GLN A 39 -15.31 1.65 9.03
CA GLN A 39 -14.49 0.44 9.16
C GLN A 39 -14.26 -0.27 7.83
N GLN A 40 -15.20 -0.15 6.89
CA GLN A 40 -15.06 -0.69 5.55
C GLN A 40 -14.04 0.12 4.75
N GLU A 41 -14.16 1.46 4.74
CA GLU A 41 -13.23 2.36 4.06
C GLU A 41 -11.79 2.19 4.58
N ARG A 42 -11.62 2.08 5.90
CA ARG A 42 -10.29 1.82 6.51
C ARG A 42 -9.73 0.47 6.13
N ALA A 43 -10.57 -0.56 6.00
CA ALA A 43 -10.12 -1.88 5.58
C ALA A 43 -9.65 -1.86 4.12
N GLU A 44 -10.39 -1.18 3.23
CA GLU A 44 -10.04 -1.02 1.82
C GLU A 44 -8.73 -0.25 1.64
N GLN A 45 -8.54 0.85 2.39
CA GLN A 45 -7.26 1.57 2.40
C GLN A 45 -6.09 0.69 2.90
N GLY A 46 -6.34 -0.14 3.91
CA GLY A 46 -5.33 -1.05 4.45
C GLY A 46 -4.99 -2.18 3.48
N GLU A 47 -5.99 -2.66 2.73
CA GLU A 47 -5.83 -3.65 1.67
C GLU A 47 -4.99 -3.08 0.52
N GLN A 48 -5.26 -1.85 0.09
CA GLN A 48 -4.47 -1.17 -0.95
C GLN A 48 -3.01 -1.02 -0.52
N ALA A 49 -2.75 -0.54 0.69
CA ALA A 49 -1.39 -0.44 1.22
C ALA A 49 -0.71 -1.82 1.28
N PHE A 50 -1.42 -2.85 1.74
CA PHE A 50 -0.92 -4.22 1.79
C PHE A 50 -0.53 -4.74 0.40
N LEU A 51 -1.40 -4.55 -0.60
CA LEU A 51 -1.14 -4.98 -1.97
C LEU A 51 0.05 -4.24 -2.58
N LEU A 52 0.16 -2.93 -2.35
CA LEU A 52 1.31 -2.13 -2.80
C LEU A 52 2.63 -2.62 -2.20
N TRP A 53 2.66 -2.91 -0.90
CA TRP A 53 3.85 -3.49 -0.27
C TRP A 53 4.19 -4.85 -0.83
N LYS A 54 3.19 -5.70 -1.04
CA LYS A 54 3.39 -7.03 -1.62
C LYS A 54 3.95 -6.95 -3.04
N GLU A 55 3.36 -6.11 -3.90
CA GLU A 55 3.82 -5.87 -5.26
C GLU A 55 5.25 -5.30 -5.28
N THR A 56 5.53 -4.32 -4.41
CA THR A 56 6.88 -3.74 -4.28
C THR A 56 7.93 -4.80 -3.95
N LYS A 57 7.64 -5.72 -3.01
CA LYS A 57 8.56 -6.81 -2.66
C LYS A 57 8.78 -7.77 -3.83
N GLU A 58 7.70 -8.17 -4.50
CA GLU A 58 7.78 -9.08 -5.65
C GLU A 58 8.61 -8.46 -6.78
N GLU A 59 8.47 -7.16 -7.05
CA GLU A 59 9.24 -6.45 -8.07
C GLU A 59 10.70 -6.21 -7.64
N LEU A 60 10.97 -5.89 -6.36
CA LEU A 60 12.34 -5.84 -5.83
C LEU A 60 13.05 -7.18 -5.96
N ASP A 61 12.35 -8.30 -5.75
CA ASP A 61 12.92 -9.64 -5.91
C ASP A 61 13.30 -9.95 -7.35
N LYS A 62 12.43 -9.58 -8.29
CA LYS A 62 12.72 -9.69 -9.72
C LYS A 62 13.92 -8.83 -10.10
N ALA A 63 13.98 -7.59 -9.61
CA ALA A 63 15.09 -6.67 -9.88
C ALA A 63 16.41 -7.24 -9.33
N ILE A 64 16.45 -7.69 -8.08
CA ILE A 64 17.66 -8.29 -7.47
C ILE A 64 18.11 -9.53 -8.28
N GLN A 65 17.20 -10.40 -8.68
CA GLN A 65 17.53 -11.57 -9.50
C GLN A 65 18.07 -11.17 -10.87
N ALA A 66 17.50 -10.16 -11.51
CA ALA A 66 17.96 -9.65 -12.80
C ALA A 66 19.39 -9.07 -12.70
N PHE A 67 19.67 -8.25 -11.68
CA PHE A 67 21.01 -7.72 -11.42
C PHE A 67 22.02 -8.81 -11.03
N GLY A 68 21.59 -9.87 -10.34
CA GLY A 68 22.41 -11.05 -10.07
C GLY A 68 22.88 -11.73 -11.37
N LYS A 69 21.95 -11.98 -12.31
CA LYS A 69 22.26 -12.56 -13.62
C LYS A 69 23.18 -11.66 -14.46
N LEU A 70 22.95 -10.35 -14.43
CA LEU A 70 23.79 -9.35 -15.13
C LEU A 70 25.22 -9.25 -14.56
N LYS A 71 25.42 -9.65 -13.30
CA LYS A 71 26.74 -9.70 -12.65
C LYS A 71 27.47 -11.00 -12.98
N GLU A 72 26.77 -12.13 -12.98
CA GLU A 72 27.35 -13.46 -13.20
C GLU A 72 27.77 -13.71 -14.65
N GLY A 73 27.09 -13.10 -15.61
CA GLY A 73 27.51 -13.05 -17.00
C GLY A 73 27.68 -11.61 -17.44
N ALA A 74 28.78 -11.28 -18.10
CA ALA A 74 28.82 -10.11 -18.99
C ALA A 74 27.86 -10.38 -20.17
N ALA A 75 26.56 -10.34 -19.86
CA ALA A 75 25.50 -10.75 -20.73
C ALA A 75 25.58 -9.90 -22.00
N PRO A 76 25.65 -10.51 -23.20
CA PRO A 76 25.63 -9.75 -24.44
C PRO A 76 24.41 -8.83 -24.45
N GLU A 77 24.52 -7.67 -25.12
CA GLU A 77 23.50 -6.61 -25.13
C GLU A 77 22.06 -7.13 -25.33
N LYS A 78 21.90 -8.17 -26.14
CA LYS A 78 20.63 -8.86 -26.39
C LYS A 78 20.00 -9.48 -25.14
N GLU A 79 20.79 -10.07 -24.24
CA GLU A 79 20.33 -10.62 -22.95
C GLU A 79 19.97 -9.50 -21.96
N ARG A 80 20.72 -8.37 -21.97
CA ARG A 80 20.40 -7.20 -21.15
C ARG A 80 19.04 -6.60 -21.55
N VAL A 81 18.81 -6.44 -22.85
CA VAL A 81 17.53 -5.97 -23.41
C VAL A 81 16.40 -6.95 -23.12
N SER A 82 16.65 -8.25 -23.25
CA SER A 82 15.69 -9.30 -22.88
C SER A 82 15.29 -9.24 -21.40
N LEU A 83 16.22 -8.99 -20.49
CA LEU A 83 15.95 -8.83 -19.05
C LEU A 83 15.13 -7.57 -18.75
N LEU A 84 15.31 -6.49 -19.51
CA LEU A 84 14.49 -5.27 -19.33
C LEU A 84 13.10 -5.40 -19.89
N LEU A 85 12.95 -6.07 -21.03
CA LEU A 85 11.66 -6.27 -21.68
C LEU A 85 10.85 -7.41 -21.07
N GLY A 86 11.38 -8.12 -20.06
CA GLY A 86 10.74 -9.31 -19.53
C GLY A 86 10.56 -10.37 -20.63
N LEU A 87 11.56 -10.50 -21.49
CA LEU A 87 11.63 -11.52 -22.54
C LEU A 87 12.65 -12.58 -22.10
N GLY A 88 12.24 -13.41 -21.14
CA GLY A 88 12.97 -14.66 -20.87
C GLY A 88 12.88 -15.60 -22.08
N PRO A 89 13.81 -16.55 -22.25
CA PRO A 89 13.78 -17.54 -23.33
C PRO A 89 12.47 -18.36 -23.39
N ASP A 90 11.67 -18.34 -22.32
CA ASP A 90 10.48 -19.17 -22.13
C ASP A 90 9.16 -18.36 -22.20
N GLY A 91 9.22 -17.05 -22.50
CA GLY A 91 8.02 -16.17 -22.54
C GLY A 91 7.40 -15.84 -21.17
N ALA A 92 8.00 -16.31 -20.07
CA ALA A 92 7.59 -16.04 -18.68
C ALA A 92 8.42 -14.91 -18.04
N GLY A 93 8.78 -13.88 -18.81
CA GLY A 93 9.90 -13.04 -18.40
C GLY A 93 9.61 -12.17 -17.19
N GLN A 94 10.45 -12.39 -16.18
CA GLN A 94 10.70 -11.51 -15.05
C GLN A 94 11.49 -10.31 -15.59
N GLY A 95 10.78 -9.35 -16.18
CA GLY A 95 11.39 -8.07 -16.55
C GLY A 95 11.84 -7.30 -15.31
N LEU A 96 12.69 -6.29 -15.50
CA LEU A 96 12.75 -5.17 -14.56
C LEU A 96 11.39 -4.46 -14.62
N GLY A 97 10.43 -4.93 -13.82
CA GLY A 97 9.10 -4.33 -13.73
C GLY A 97 9.16 -2.90 -13.17
N ASP A 98 8.06 -2.17 -13.32
CA ASP A 98 7.92 -0.88 -12.66
C ASP A 98 7.69 -1.11 -11.18
N ILE A 99 8.76 -0.99 -10.38
CA ILE A 99 8.66 -1.02 -8.93
C ILE A 99 7.77 0.18 -8.52
N PRO A 100 6.60 -0.04 -7.88
CA PRO A 100 5.63 1.01 -7.61
C PRO A 100 6.02 1.87 -6.38
N LEU A 101 7.29 2.28 -6.32
CA LEU A 101 7.83 3.12 -5.25
C LEU A 101 7.14 4.48 -5.19
N ASP A 102 6.77 5.04 -6.34
CA ASP A 102 5.99 6.27 -6.46
C ASP A 102 4.66 6.17 -5.70
N LYS A 103 3.86 5.14 -5.99
CA LYS A 103 2.57 4.90 -5.35
C LYS A 103 2.72 4.55 -3.88
N LEU A 104 3.76 3.79 -3.54
CA LEU A 104 4.07 3.45 -2.15
C LEU A 104 4.37 4.72 -1.34
N PHE A 105 5.20 5.61 -1.88
CA PHE A 105 5.59 6.86 -1.22
C PHE A 105 4.43 7.85 -1.15
N GLU A 106 3.58 7.94 -2.18
CA GLU A 106 2.35 8.73 -2.12
C GLU A 106 1.39 8.22 -1.04
N THR A 107 1.22 6.90 -0.96
CA THR A 107 0.36 6.27 0.06
C THR A 107 0.90 6.53 1.47
N ALA A 108 2.21 6.43 1.67
CA ALA A 108 2.87 6.73 2.94
C ALA A 108 2.84 8.23 3.30
N ARG A 109 3.00 9.12 2.31
CA ARG A 109 2.88 10.58 2.48
C ARG A 109 1.53 10.99 3.04
N SER A 110 0.44 10.36 2.60
CA SER A 110 -0.89 10.64 3.14
C SER A 110 -1.03 10.36 4.66
N ARG A 111 -0.06 9.63 5.24
CA ARG A 111 -0.05 9.17 6.64
C ARG A 111 1.06 9.77 7.49
N SER A 112 2.05 10.44 6.89
CA SER A 112 3.17 11.07 7.58
C SER A 112 3.21 12.56 7.28
N ALA A 113 3.27 13.38 8.32
CA ALA A 113 3.33 14.84 8.19
C ALA A 113 4.70 15.35 7.74
N ASP A 114 5.74 14.53 7.88
CA ASP A 114 7.14 14.89 7.61
C ASP A 114 7.67 14.03 6.47
N TRP A 115 7.28 14.41 5.24
CA TRP A 115 7.58 13.67 4.02
C TRP A 115 8.27 14.57 2.99
N PRO A 116 9.37 14.13 2.34
CA PRO A 116 10.04 14.94 1.33
C PRO A 116 9.18 15.11 0.08
N ASP A 117 9.02 16.35 -0.38
CA ASP A 117 8.24 16.68 -1.58
C ASP A 117 8.83 16.04 -2.86
N SER A 118 10.13 15.76 -2.86
CA SER A 118 10.86 15.16 -3.98
C SER A 118 10.66 13.65 -4.09
N ALA A 119 10.20 12.95 -3.04
CA ALA A 119 10.21 11.49 -2.95
C ALA A 119 9.62 10.76 -4.17
N GLY A 120 8.49 11.25 -4.70
CA GLY A 120 7.86 10.63 -5.88
C GLY A 120 8.69 10.82 -7.16
N LYS A 121 9.33 11.98 -7.31
CA LYS A 121 10.26 12.24 -8.41
C LYS A 121 11.53 11.41 -8.26
N ASP A 122 12.04 11.28 -7.03
CA ASP A 122 13.25 10.54 -6.70
C ASP A 122 13.05 9.04 -6.97
N ALA A 123 11.86 8.50 -6.64
CA ALA A 123 11.47 7.14 -7.00
C ALA A 123 11.49 6.89 -8.51
N ALA A 124 10.89 7.79 -9.29
CA ALA A 124 10.87 7.66 -10.75
C ALA A 124 12.27 7.76 -11.37
N GLU A 125 13.10 8.70 -10.90
CA GLU A 125 14.49 8.86 -11.33
C GLU A 125 15.33 7.62 -10.98
N PHE A 126 15.12 7.04 -9.78
CA PHE A 126 15.80 5.81 -9.37
C PHE A 126 15.42 4.62 -10.26
N VAL A 127 14.14 4.45 -10.58
CA VAL A 127 13.70 3.38 -11.50
C VAL A 127 14.31 3.57 -12.89
N GLN A 128 14.41 4.80 -13.39
CA GLN A 128 15.10 5.08 -14.65
C GLN A 128 16.60 4.81 -14.58
N LEU A 129 17.26 5.21 -13.49
CA LEU A 129 18.68 4.95 -13.27
C LEU A 129 18.95 3.45 -13.21
N MET A 130 18.13 2.70 -12.48
CA MET A 130 18.17 1.24 -12.42
C MET A 130 18.07 0.62 -13.83
N LYS A 131 17.10 1.04 -14.65
CA LYS A 131 16.96 0.54 -16.03
C LYS A 131 18.17 0.89 -16.89
N LYS A 132 18.72 2.09 -16.73
CA LYS A 132 19.94 2.53 -17.43
C LYS A 132 21.16 1.72 -17.01
N THR A 133 21.36 1.50 -15.71
CA THR A 133 22.46 0.69 -15.18
C THR A 133 22.34 -0.76 -15.64
N ALA A 134 21.13 -1.30 -15.78
CA ALA A 134 20.92 -2.64 -16.34
C ALA A 134 21.36 -2.75 -17.82
N LEU A 135 21.19 -1.69 -18.63
CA LEU A 135 21.62 -1.66 -20.04
C LEU A 135 23.12 -1.42 -20.18
N GLU A 136 23.60 -0.31 -19.62
CA GLU A 136 24.90 0.30 -19.95
C GLU A 136 25.89 0.22 -18.79
N GLY A 137 25.45 -0.23 -17.61
CA GLY A 137 26.24 -0.20 -16.40
C GLY A 137 27.49 -1.07 -16.48
N SER A 138 28.56 -0.54 -15.91
CA SER A 138 29.78 -1.25 -15.56
C SER A 138 29.55 -2.25 -14.42
N ALA A 139 30.49 -3.18 -14.21
CA ALA A 139 30.39 -4.18 -13.14
C ALA A 139 30.27 -3.54 -11.74
N ASP A 140 30.97 -2.43 -11.50
CA ASP A 140 30.91 -1.69 -10.23
C ASP A 140 29.56 -1.01 -10.03
N GLU A 141 28.97 -0.44 -11.09
CA GLU A 141 27.64 0.19 -11.01
C GLU A 141 26.53 -0.83 -10.83
N LEU A 142 26.62 -1.98 -11.51
CA LEU A 142 25.70 -3.11 -11.30
C LEU A 142 25.78 -3.61 -9.85
N GLN A 143 26.98 -3.68 -9.26
CA GLN A 143 27.16 -4.11 -7.89
C GLN A 143 26.62 -3.09 -6.87
N LYS A 144 26.84 -1.78 -7.10
CA LYS A 144 26.24 -0.73 -6.26
C LYS A 144 24.70 -0.76 -6.33
N MET A 145 24.14 -0.94 -7.53
CA MET A 145 22.69 -0.96 -7.73
C MET A 145 22.06 -2.19 -7.07
N ALA A 146 22.69 -3.35 -7.20
CA ALA A 146 22.27 -4.56 -6.49
C ALA A 146 22.30 -4.37 -4.96
N GLY A 147 23.29 -3.64 -4.44
CA GLY A 147 23.37 -3.26 -3.03
C GLY A 147 22.20 -2.39 -2.59
N ALA A 148 21.88 -1.34 -3.35
CA ALA A 148 20.74 -0.47 -3.07
C ALA A 148 19.40 -1.22 -3.13
N LEU A 149 19.21 -2.09 -4.13
CA LEU A 149 18.01 -2.93 -4.23
C LEU A 149 17.90 -3.89 -3.04
N ALA A 150 19.01 -4.45 -2.56
CA ALA A 150 19.02 -5.30 -1.38
C ALA A 150 18.66 -4.53 -0.09
N GLU A 151 19.14 -3.30 0.05
CA GLU A 151 18.75 -2.41 1.16
C GLU A 151 17.25 -2.08 1.12
N LEU A 152 16.73 -1.72 -0.06
CA LEU A 152 15.30 -1.49 -0.26
C LEU A 152 14.47 -2.73 0.04
N LYS A 153 14.94 -3.92 -0.34
CA LYS A 153 14.29 -5.19 0.01
C LYS A 153 14.27 -5.41 1.52
N GLN A 154 15.37 -5.18 2.23
CA GLN A 154 15.40 -5.34 3.69
C GLN A 154 14.40 -4.42 4.38
N LEU A 155 14.29 -3.17 3.91
CA LEU A 155 13.30 -2.22 4.41
C LEU A 155 11.87 -2.68 4.08
N ALA A 156 11.62 -3.21 2.88
CA ALA A 156 10.32 -3.74 2.51
C ALA A 156 9.94 -4.97 3.34
N ASP A 157 10.88 -5.89 3.57
CA ASP A 157 10.67 -7.10 4.36
C ASP A 157 10.33 -6.82 5.83
N SER A 158 10.65 -5.62 6.34
CA SER A 158 10.23 -5.19 7.69
C SER A 158 8.70 -5.08 7.84
N VAL A 159 7.98 -4.89 6.74
CA VAL A 159 6.51 -4.80 6.74
C VAL A 159 5.93 -6.17 6.45
N ASP A 160 5.31 -6.82 7.43
CA ASP A 160 4.75 -8.16 7.22
C ASP A 160 3.48 -8.13 6.34
N THR A 161 3.63 -8.72 5.14
CA THR A 161 2.60 -8.88 4.10
C THR A 161 2.27 -10.34 3.82
N SER A 162 2.53 -11.25 4.77
CA SER A 162 2.38 -12.69 4.56
C SER A 162 0.93 -13.19 4.57
N ILE A 163 0.07 -12.54 5.36
CA ILE A 163 -1.32 -12.94 5.57
C ILE A 163 -2.26 -11.83 5.08
N GLY A 164 -3.02 -12.11 4.01
CA GLY A 164 -4.10 -11.24 3.55
C GLY A 164 -5.36 -11.47 4.37
N SER A 165 -5.65 -10.60 5.33
CA SER A 165 -6.89 -10.63 6.10
C SER A 165 -7.35 -9.23 6.47
N ARG A 166 -8.68 -9.05 6.65
CA ARG A 166 -9.26 -7.76 7.06
C ARG A 166 -8.62 -7.22 8.34
N GLU A 167 -8.38 -8.10 9.31
CA GLU A 167 -7.73 -7.74 10.58
C GLU A 167 -6.29 -7.27 10.34
N ARG A 168 -5.55 -7.93 9.44
CA ARG A 168 -4.20 -7.51 9.07
C ARG A 168 -4.19 -6.17 8.36
N TYR A 169 -5.14 -5.91 7.45
CA TYR A 169 -5.26 -4.63 6.75
C TYR A 169 -5.51 -3.47 7.72
N LEU A 170 -6.44 -3.67 8.66
CA LEU A 170 -6.72 -2.68 9.71
C LEU A 170 -5.53 -2.47 10.64
N THR A 171 -4.81 -3.54 10.99
CA THR A 171 -3.61 -3.48 11.82
C THR A 171 -2.47 -2.75 11.12
N LEU A 172 -2.22 -3.06 9.83
CA LEU A 172 -1.25 -2.36 9.01
C LEU A 172 -1.58 -0.87 8.95
N LEU A 173 -2.85 -0.51 8.71
CA LEU A 173 -3.28 0.88 8.64
C LEU A 173 -3.12 1.64 9.96
N ALA A 174 -3.25 0.95 11.09
CA ALA A 174 -3.07 1.52 12.42
C ALA A 174 -1.58 1.61 12.82
N ASP A 175 -0.74 0.75 12.26
CA ASP A 175 0.69 0.72 12.54
C ASP A 175 1.40 1.90 11.87
N LYS A 176 2.26 2.57 12.65
CA LYS A 176 3.11 3.68 12.17
C LYS A 176 4.46 3.19 11.67
N SER A 177 4.76 1.89 11.78
CA SER A 177 6.03 1.33 11.35
C SER A 177 6.19 1.30 9.82
N TRP A 178 5.12 1.06 9.06
CA TRP A 178 5.22 0.95 7.61
C TRP A 178 5.42 2.30 6.90
N PRO A 179 4.80 3.43 7.30
CA PRO A 179 5.14 4.73 6.71
C PRO A 179 6.59 5.12 7.02
N ASP A 180 7.10 4.77 8.21
CA ASP A 180 8.51 4.97 8.56
C ASP A 180 9.45 4.11 7.71
N ALA A 181 9.07 2.85 7.42
CA ALA A 181 9.81 1.99 6.50
C ALA A 181 9.84 2.57 5.08
N ALA A 182 8.70 3.03 4.57
CA ALA A 182 8.61 3.68 3.27
C ALA A 182 9.43 4.99 3.24
N ARG A 183 9.49 5.75 4.34
CA ARG A 183 10.33 6.94 4.43
C ARG A 183 11.81 6.59 4.33
N ARG A 184 12.26 5.57 5.06
CA ARG A 184 13.66 5.10 4.97
C ARG A 184 14.00 4.62 3.56
N MET A 185 13.05 4.02 2.85
CA MET A 185 13.24 3.67 1.44
C MET A 185 13.39 4.92 0.57
N ALA A 186 12.61 5.97 0.82
CA ALA A 186 12.75 7.26 0.12
C ALA A 186 14.12 7.90 0.40
N ASP A 187 14.58 7.88 1.66
CA ASP A 187 15.91 8.39 2.04
C ASP A 187 17.04 7.59 1.38
N ALA A 188 16.91 6.26 1.30
CA ALA A 188 17.88 5.39 0.62
C ALA A 188 17.92 5.63 -0.90
N VAL A 189 16.75 5.91 -1.51
CA VAL A 189 16.64 6.29 -2.92
C VAL A 189 17.30 7.65 -3.19
N ASP A 190 17.05 8.65 -2.33
CA ASP A 190 17.66 9.98 -2.47
C ASP A 190 19.20 9.92 -2.31
N GLY A 191 19.69 9.14 -1.35
CA GLY A 191 21.13 8.94 -1.12
C GLY A 191 21.88 8.22 -2.24
N TYR A 192 21.17 7.67 -3.24
CA TYR A 192 21.76 6.99 -4.38
C TYR A 192 21.98 7.91 -5.61
N LYS A 193 21.52 9.16 -5.56
CA LYS A 193 21.78 10.18 -6.58
C LYS A 193 23.22 10.69 -6.53
#